data_AF-M0EAA4-F1
#
_entry.id   AF-M0EAA4-F1
#
_cell.length_a   1.000
_cell.length_b   1.000
_cell.length_c   1.000
_cell.angle_alpha   90.00
_cell.angle_beta   90.00
_cell.angle_gamma   90.00
#
_symmetry.space_group_name_H-M   'P 1'
#
loop_
_entity.id
_entity.type
_entity.pdbx_description
1 polymer ?
#
loop_
_entity_poly.entity_id
_entity_poly.type
_entity_poly.pdbx_seq_one_letter_code
_entity_poly.pdbx_strand_id
1 'polypeptide(L)'
;MSDGRDTERKGEPRGDDHGDADHREPVAVSRIEVPVDTRAPGGTTNAYLLDGLLVDPAARTDALDAALADRGSTDADAPSVEAIAVTHAHPDHVGAVADYAALTDATVVAREGHADRFAAAAGVDPDETVAPGETVADTAVRAVDTPGHAPDHLAFAAGGRAAGPERSVLCCGDLAVAEGSVAVAAPEGDLAAYLASLEGVRDAGYDRLLPGHGPPIDDPAAACRRLIAHRLDRERDVIAAIDGGAADVDAVVDGAYEKDVSGVRDLARGTVAAHVEKLVAEGRIDEAWLGRLADGDFG
;
A
#
# COMPACT_ATOMS: atom_id res chain seq x y z
N MET A 1 -61.84 -9.03 63.64
CA MET A 1 -61.10 -8.04 64.46
C MET A 1 -59.69 -8.60 64.57
N SER A 2 -58.87 -8.39 63.54
CA SER A 2 -57.93 -7.26 63.41
C SER A 2 -56.83 -7.36 64.47
N ASP A 3 -55.56 -7.14 64.22
CA ASP A 3 -54.70 -6.87 63.07
C ASP A 3 -53.31 -6.72 63.71
N GLY A 4 -52.24 -6.80 62.93
CA GLY A 4 -50.93 -6.32 63.38
C GLY A 4 -49.77 -7.25 63.13
N ARG A 5 -49.11 -7.05 61.99
CA ARG A 5 -47.64 -6.94 61.96
C ARG A 5 -47.20 -6.26 60.67
N ASP A 6 -46.62 -5.08 60.85
CA ASP A 6 -45.91 -4.31 59.84
C ASP A 6 -44.74 -5.12 59.24
N THR A 7 -44.66 -5.14 57.91
CA THR A 7 -43.46 -5.56 57.19
C THR A 7 -43.02 -4.45 56.24
N GLU A 8 -41.77 -4.06 56.41
CA GLU A 8 -41.05 -3.08 55.58
C GLU A 8 -40.97 -3.55 54.12
N ARG A 9 -41.32 -2.65 53.20
CA ARG A 9 -41.34 -2.88 51.76
C ARG A 9 -39.96 -2.53 51.19
N LYS A 10 -39.18 -3.55 50.83
CA LYS A 10 -37.91 -3.43 50.10
C LYS A 10 -38.22 -3.17 48.62
N GLY A 11 -37.88 -1.99 48.10
CA GLY A 11 -37.97 -1.66 46.68
C GLY A 11 -36.76 -2.21 45.93
N GLU A 12 -37.00 -2.96 44.86
CA GLU A 12 -36.00 -3.42 43.90
C GLU A 12 -35.55 -2.26 43.00
N PRO A 13 -34.24 -2.08 42.74
CA PRO A 13 -33.80 -1.24 41.63
C PRO A 13 -33.89 -2.01 40.32
N ARG A 14 -34.39 -1.31 39.31
CA ARG A 14 -34.55 -1.73 37.92
C ARG A 14 -33.20 -1.99 37.27
N GLY A 15 -33.16 -2.99 36.39
CA GLY A 15 -31.97 -3.37 35.64
C GLY A 15 -31.50 -2.26 34.70
N ASP A 16 -30.21 -2.00 34.73
CA ASP A 16 -29.53 -1.23 33.71
C ASP A 16 -29.08 -2.19 32.61
N ASP A 17 -29.74 -2.06 31.47
CA ASP A 17 -29.38 -2.58 30.16
C ASP A 17 -28.03 -1.96 29.77
N HIS A 18 -26.95 -2.72 29.88
CA HIS A 18 -25.65 -2.34 29.34
C HIS A 18 -25.53 -2.93 27.95
N GLY A 19 -25.60 -2.03 26.97
CA GLY A 19 -25.54 -2.31 25.56
C GLY A 19 -24.34 -3.16 25.17
N ASP A 20 -24.63 -4.03 24.22
CA ASP A 20 -23.74 -4.92 23.50
C ASP A 20 -22.46 -4.18 23.08
N ALA A 21 -21.33 -4.60 23.63
CA ALA A 21 -20.03 -4.15 23.17
C ALA A 21 -19.82 -4.81 21.81
N ASP A 22 -19.79 -3.99 20.75
CA ASP A 22 -19.47 -4.38 19.37
C ASP A 22 -18.11 -5.09 19.33
N HIS A 23 -18.14 -6.41 19.51
CA HIS A 23 -17.00 -7.30 19.38
C HIS A 23 -16.86 -7.62 17.90
N ARG A 24 -16.22 -6.73 17.14
CA ARG A 24 -15.78 -7.10 15.79
C ARG A 24 -14.71 -8.20 15.90
N GLU A 25 -14.89 -9.24 15.10
CA GLU A 25 -13.93 -10.32 14.95
C GLU A 25 -12.57 -9.77 14.46
N PRO A 26 -11.43 -10.39 14.82
CA PRO A 26 -10.13 -9.96 14.33
C PRO A 26 -10.09 -9.92 12.80
N VAL A 27 -9.47 -8.88 12.23
CA VAL A 27 -9.30 -8.71 10.76
C VAL A 27 -8.83 -10.01 10.13
N ALA A 28 -9.66 -10.56 9.24
CA ALA A 28 -9.32 -11.77 8.52
C ALA A 28 -8.43 -11.39 7.33
N VAL A 29 -7.11 -11.52 7.50
CA VAL A 29 -6.11 -11.30 6.44
C VAL A 29 -5.69 -12.63 5.83
N SER A 30 -5.92 -12.81 4.52
CA SER A 30 -5.26 -13.88 3.75
C SER A 30 -4.23 -13.26 2.82
N ARG A 31 -3.01 -13.80 2.81
CA ARG A 31 -1.93 -13.42 1.89
C ARG A 31 -1.63 -14.58 0.96
N ILE A 32 -1.65 -14.32 -0.33
CA ILE A 32 -1.34 -15.30 -1.37
C ILE A 32 -0.17 -14.75 -2.20
N GLU A 33 0.94 -15.48 -2.24
CA GLU A 33 2.08 -15.15 -3.11
C GLU A 33 1.75 -15.60 -4.53
N VAL A 34 1.65 -14.64 -5.45
CA VAL A 34 1.28 -14.83 -6.85
C VAL A 34 2.54 -14.71 -7.72
N PRO A 35 2.97 -15.78 -8.40
CA PRO A 35 4.11 -15.71 -9.32
C PRO A 35 3.81 -14.83 -10.52
N VAL A 36 4.66 -13.84 -10.77
CA VAL A 36 4.54 -12.89 -11.88
C VAL A 36 5.91 -12.47 -12.39
N ASP A 37 5.94 -11.93 -13.62
CA ASP A 37 7.15 -11.32 -14.15
C ASP A 37 7.37 -9.96 -13.49
N THR A 38 8.16 -9.96 -12.42
CA THR A 38 8.54 -8.76 -11.67
C THR A 38 10.04 -8.75 -11.41
N ARG A 39 10.59 -7.55 -11.27
CA ARG A 39 11.99 -7.36 -10.86
C ARG A 39 12.14 -7.39 -9.33
N ALA A 40 11.03 -7.47 -8.59
CA ALA A 40 11.05 -7.65 -7.16
C ALA A 40 11.71 -8.99 -6.76
N PRO A 41 12.46 -9.03 -5.65
CA PRO A 41 13.05 -10.26 -5.16
C PRO A 41 12.00 -11.35 -4.94
N GLY A 42 12.22 -12.54 -5.50
CA GLY A 42 11.33 -13.70 -5.36
C GLY A 42 10.41 -13.95 -6.54
N GLY A 43 10.24 -12.98 -7.46
CA GLY A 43 9.40 -13.15 -8.65
C GLY A 43 7.91 -13.35 -8.33
N THR A 44 7.45 -12.75 -7.23
CA THR A 44 6.07 -12.85 -6.76
C THR A 44 5.55 -11.50 -6.29
N THR A 45 4.25 -11.28 -6.48
CA THR A 45 3.48 -10.20 -5.84
C THR A 45 2.51 -10.83 -4.85
N ASN A 46 2.32 -10.22 -3.70
CA ASN A 46 1.36 -10.64 -2.70
C ASN A 46 -0.02 -10.09 -3.05
N ALA A 47 -0.97 -10.97 -3.36
CA ALA A 47 -2.38 -10.64 -3.34
C ALA A 47 -2.91 -10.78 -1.90
N TYR A 48 -3.80 -9.87 -1.49
CA TYR A 48 -4.40 -9.88 -0.15
C TYR A 48 -5.92 -9.92 -0.20
N LEU A 49 -6.52 -10.72 0.68
CA LEU A 49 -7.94 -10.65 1.02
C LEU A 49 -8.07 -9.98 2.40
N LEU A 50 -8.68 -8.80 2.43
CA LEU A 50 -8.80 -7.91 3.60
C LEU A 50 -10.25 -7.49 3.74
N ASP A 51 -10.98 -8.04 4.72
CA ASP A 51 -12.36 -7.64 5.05
C ASP A 51 -13.26 -7.30 3.83
N GLY A 52 -13.34 -8.21 2.86
CA GLY A 52 -14.16 -8.06 1.65
C GLY A 52 -13.42 -7.48 0.42
N LEU A 53 -12.21 -6.95 0.59
CA LEU A 53 -11.38 -6.40 -0.49
C LEU A 53 -10.33 -7.41 -0.96
N LEU A 54 -10.27 -7.67 -2.27
CA LEU A 54 -9.12 -8.29 -2.93
C LEU A 54 -8.17 -7.19 -3.43
N VAL A 55 -6.93 -7.20 -2.93
CA VAL A 55 -5.88 -6.24 -3.29
C VAL A 55 -4.81 -6.92 -4.14
N ASP A 56 -4.39 -6.26 -5.21
CA ASP A 56 -3.29 -6.64 -6.12
C ASP A 56 -3.37 -8.07 -6.65
N PRO A 57 -4.48 -8.48 -7.32
CA PRO A 57 -4.53 -9.76 -7.99
C PRO A 57 -3.66 -9.76 -9.26
N ALA A 58 -2.36 -9.94 -9.07
CA ALA A 58 -1.34 -9.80 -10.10
C ALA A 58 -1.47 -10.81 -11.26
N ALA A 59 -1.99 -12.00 -10.99
CA ALA A 59 -2.26 -13.05 -11.97
C ALA A 59 -3.25 -14.08 -11.40
N ARG A 60 -3.92 -14.84 -12.29
CA ARG A 60 -4.76 -15.98 -11.89
C ARG A 60 -3.90 -17.15 -11.43
N THR A 61 -4.21 -17.69 -10.25
CA THR A 61 -3.53 -18.87 -9.71
C THR A 61 -4.51 -19.77 -8.97
N ASP A 62 -4.28 -21.07 -8.98
CA ASP A 62 -5.08 -22.05 -8.23
C ASP A 62 -5.14 -21.72 -6.72
N ALA A 63 -4.05 -21.16 -6.18
CA ALA A 63 -3.96 -20.79 -4.77
C ALA A 63 -4.87 -19.59 -4.41
N LEU A 64 -4.89 -18.56 -5.26
CA LEU A 64 -5.76 -17.41 -5.06
C LEU A 64 -7.23 -17.78 -5.32
N ASP A 65 -7.50 -18.62 -6.31
CA ASP A 65 -8.83 -19.16 -6.58
C ASP A 65 -9.38 -19.97 -5.40
N ALA A 66 -8.56 -20.83 -4.80
CA ALA A 66 -8.92 -21.58 -3.61
C ALA A 66 -9.20 -20.67 -2.40
N ALA A 67 -8.38 -19.62 -2.20
CA ALA A 67 -8.55 -18.68 -1.11
C ALA A 67 -9.87 -17.88 -1.20
N LEU A 68 -10.32 -17.57 -2.43
CA LEU A 68 -11.63 -16.96 -2.67
C LEU A 68 -12.77 -17.94 -2.39
N ALA A 69 -12.65 -19.18 -2.88
CA ALA A 69 -13.67 -20.21 -2.68
C ALA A 69 -13.89 -20.53 -1.19
N ASP A 70 -12.83 -20.57 -0.39
CA ASP A 70 -12.91 -20.85 1.05
C ASP A 70 -13.72 -19.78 1.81
N ARG A 71 -13.72 -18.53 1.33
CA ARG A 71 -14.45 -17.44 1.99
C ARG A 71 -15.92 -17.35 1.56
N GLY A 72 -16.31 -17.89 0.42
CA GLY A 72 -17.71 -17.97 -0.05
C GLY A 72 -18.53 -19.11 0.57
N SER A 73 -17.98 -19.92 1.49
CA SER A 73 -18.62 -21.15 1.96
C SER A 73 -19.45 -20.98 3.24
N THR A 74 -20.59 -20.29 3.14
CA THR A 74 -21.82 -20.63 3.91
C THR A 74 -23.12 -20.28 3.18
N ASP A 75 -23.07 -19.51 2.09
CA ASP A 75 -24.21 -19.22 1.22
C ASP A 75 -23.78 -19.46 -0.23
N ALA A 76 -24.51 -20.31 -0.97
CA ALA A 76 -24.00 -20.90 -2.22
C ALA A 76 -23.94 -19.93 -3.42
N ASP A 77 -24.38 -18.68 -3.25
CA ASP A 77 -24.58 -17.71 -4.33
C ASP A 77 -23.86 -16.35 -4.11
N ALA A 78 -22.91 -16.22 -3.16
CA ALA A 78 -22.15 -14.98 -2.97
C ALA A 78 -20.62 -15.21 -2.90
N PRO A 79 -19.82 -14.55 -3.75
CA PRO A 79 -18.38 -14.42 -3.52
C PRO A 79 -18.16 -13.50 -2.32
N SER A 80 -17.27 -13.89 -1.42
CA SER A 80 -16.90 -13.12 -0.22
C SER A 80 -16.06 -11.88 -0.49
N VAL A 81 -15.85 -11.57 -1.77
CA VAL A 81 -15.09 -10.41 -2.23
C VAL A 81 -16.09 -9.46 -2.82
N GLU A 82 -16.24 -8.34 -2.14
CA GLU A 82 -17.17 -7.27 -2.47
C GLU A 82 -16.53 -6.31 -3.46
N ALA A 83 -15.21 -6.11 -3.35
CA ALA A 83 -14.47 -5.21 -4.21
C ALA A 83 -13.07 -5.74 -4.56
N ILE A 84 -12.56 -5.26 -5.68
CA ILE A 84 -11.18 -5.45 -6.13
C ILE A 84 -10.55 -4.08 -6.27
N ALA A 85 -9.38 -3.88 -5.67
CA ALA A 85 -8.58 -2.69 -5.86
C ALA A 85 -7.12 -3.06 -6.07
N VAL A 86 -6.35 -2.12 -6.60
CA VAL A 86 -4.90 -2.24 -6.69
C VAL A 86 -4.25 -1.10 -5.92
N THR A 87 -3.08 -1.36 -5.36
CA THR A 87 -2.26 -0.34 -4.71
C THR A 87 -1.80 0.67 -5.73
N HIS A 88 -1.43 0.24 -6.94
CA HIS A 88 -1.08 1.09 -8.07
C HIS A 88 -1.08 0.31 -9.40
N ALA A 89 -1.04 1.04 -10.51
CA ALA A 89 -1.17 0.52 -11.87
C ALA A 89 0.16 0.01 -12.50
N HIS A 90 1.04 -0.61 -11.72
CA HIS A 90 2.19 -1.33 -12.31
C HIS A 90 1.78 -2.74 -12.76
N PRO A 91 2.41 -3.28 -13.83
CA PRO A 91 1.97 -4.51 -14.47
C PRO A 91 1.88 -5.73 -13.54
N ASP A 92 2.77 -5.81 -12.55
CA ASP A 92 2.85 -6.90 -11.58
C ASP A 92 1.84 -6.80 -10.43
N HIS A 93 0.90 -5.86 -10.46
CA HIS A 93 -0.20 -5.74 -9.49
C HIS A 93 -1.58 -5.92 -10.12
N VAL A 94 -1.73 -5.59 -11.40
CA VAL A 94 -3.03 -5.44 -12.08
C VAL A 94 -3.47 -6.66 -12.90
N GLY A 95 -2.58 -7.62 -13.15
CA GLY A 95 -2.69 -8.53 -14.30
C GLY A 95 -3.92 -9.46 -14.33
N ALA A 96 -4.58 -9.74 -13.21
CA ALA A 96 -5.80 -10.53 -13.14
C ALA A 96 -7.01 -9.80 -12.57
N VAL A 97 -6.98 -8.46 -12.50
CA VAL A 97 -8.11 -7.65 -12.04
C VAL A 97 -9.38 -8.00 -12.83
N ALA A 98 -9.33 -7.96 -14.17
CA ALA A 98 -10.49 -8.25 -15.02
C ALA A 98 -11.00 -9.69 -14.85
N ASP A 99 -10.09 -10.66 -14.71
CA ASP A 99 -10.45 -12.07 -14.55
C ASP A 99 -11.13 -12.35 -13.21
N TYR A 100 -10.65 -11.72 -12.12
CA TYR A 100 -11.30 -11.85 -10.81
C TYR A 100 -12.60 -11.08 -10.74
N ALA A 101 -12.70 -9.89 -11.33
CA ALA A 101 -13.96 -9.15 -11.43
C ALA A 101 -15.03 -9.99 -12.13
N ALA A 102 -14.70 -10.63 -13.25
CA ALA A 102 -15.61 -11.51 -13.97
C ALA A 102 -15.94 -12.82 -13.20
N LEU A 103 -15.03 -13.31 -12.35
CA LEU A 103 -15.28 -14.49 -11.53
C LEU A 103 -16.21 -14.19 -10.34
N THR A 104 -16.05 -13.02 -9.73
CA THR A 104 -16.67 -12.70 -8.44
C THR A 104 -17.76 -11.64 -8.54
N ASP A 105 -18.04 -11.07 -9.71
CA ASP A 105 -18.96 -9.93 -9.86
C ASP A 105 -18.64 -8.77 -8.87
N ALA A 106 -17.38 -8.65 -8.44
CA ALA A 106 -16.95 -7.68 -7.44
C ALA A 106 -16.74 -6.30 -8.07
N THR A 107 -17.04 -5.24 -7.32
CA THR A 107 -16.84 -3.85 -7.76
C THR A 107 -15.35 -3.57 -7.95
N VAL A 108 -14.95 -3.18 -9.15
CA VAL A 108 -13.58 -2.77 -9.45
C VAL A 108 -13.38 -1.30 -9.07
N VAL A 109 -12.44 -1.03 -8.18
CA VAL A 109 -12.20 0.32 -7.63
C VAL A 109 -10.81 0.81 -7.99
N ALA A 110 -10.73 2.00 -8.59
CA ALA A 110 -9.48 2.71 -8.85
C ALA A 110 -9.32 3.96 -7.97
N ARG A 111 -8.10 4.51 -7.88
CA ARG A 111 -7.89 5.81 -7.23
C ARG A 111 -8.59 6.93 -8.00
N GLU A 112 -9.25 7.83 -7.28
CA GLU A 112 -9.82 9.05 -7.84
C GLU A 112 -8.78 9.83 -8.67
N GLY A 113 -9.20 10.31 -9.85
CA GLY A 113 -8.33 11.04 -10.78
C GLY A 113 -7.35 10.17 -11.59
N HIS A 114 -7.34 8.85 -11.40
CA HIS A 114 -6.41 7.93 -12.07
C HIS A 114 -7.09 6.76 -12.80
N ALA A 115 -8.41 6.85 -13.05
CA ALA A 115 -9.20 5.80 -13.71
C ALA A 115 -8.65 5.43 -15.09
N ASP A 116 -8.25 6.41 -15.93
CA ASP A 116 -7.70 6.13 -17.26
C ASP A 116 -6.37 5.36 -17.19
N ARG A 117 -5.51 5.71 -16.22
CA ARG A 117 -4.23 5.01 -16.00
C ARG A 117 -4.46 3.58 -15.53
N PHE A 118 -5.39 3.41 -14.58
CA PHE A 118 -5.81 2.09 -14.12
C PHE A 118 -6.35 1.25 -15.27
N ALA A 119 -7.30 1.77 -16.05
CA ALA A 119 -7.93 1.03 -17.14
C ALA A 119 -6.93 0.61 -18.22
N ALA A 120 -5.97 1.49 -18.55
CA ALA A 120 -4.89 1.18 -19.47
C ALA A 120 -3.99 0.03 -18.99
N ALA A 121 -3.76 -0.08 -17.68
CA ALA A 121 -2.90 -1.12 -17.10
C ALA A 121 -3.66 -2.43 -16.83
N ALA A 122 -4.84 -2.35 -16.22
CA ALA A 122 -5.65 -3.49 -15.82
C ALA A 122 -6.46 -4.11 -16.96
N GLY A 123 -6.63 -3.38 -18.08
CA GLY A 123 -7.41 -3.85 -19.24
C GLY A 123 -8.93 -3.84 -19.02
N VAL A 124 -9.41 -3.18 -17.96
CA VAL A 124 -10.82 -3.03 -17.62
C VAL A 124 -11.05 -1.67 -16.97
N ASP A 125 -12.16 -1.02 -17.31
CA ASP A 125 -12.55 0.24 -16.64
C ASP A 125 -12.96 -0.05 -15.19
N PRO A 126 -12.61 0.84 -14.23
CA PRO A 126 -13.13 0.70 -12.88
C PRO A 126 -14.63 1.03 -12.84
N ASP A 127 -15.38 0.30 -12.02
CA ASP A 127 -16.79 0.59 -11.75
C ASP A 127 -16.93 1.86 -10.90
N GLU A 128 -16.01 2.03 -9.95
CA GLU A 128 -15.99 3.15 -9.00
C GLU A 128 -14.58 3.71 -8.78
N THR A 129 -14.51 4.91 -8.22
CA THR A 129 -13.25 5.49 -7.76
C THR A 129 -13.30 5.82 -6.28
N VAL A 130 -12.16 5.71 -5.60
CA VAL A 130 -12.02 6.03 -4.17
C VAL A 130 -11.00 7.16 -3.95
N ALA A 131 -11.37 8.15 -3.14
CA ALA A 131 -10.43 9.16 -2.68
C ALA A 131 -9.71 8.72 -1.39
N PRO A 132 -8.48 9.19 -1.12
CA PRO A 132 -7.82 8.87 0.13
C PRO A 132 -8.63 9.29 1.37
N GLY A 133 -8.69 8.41 2.36
CA GLY A 133 -9.46 8.57 3.59
C GLY A 133 -10.88 7.99 3.55
N GLU A 134 -11.39 7.68 2.35
CA GLU A 134 -12.68 7.05 2.15
C GLU A 134 -12.64 5.53 2.35
N THR A 135 -13.81 4.95 2.57
CA THR A 135 -14.00 3.50 2.56
C THR A 135 -14.06 3.01 1.12
N VAL A 136 -13.44 1.86 0.83
CA VAL A 136 -13.41 1.26 -0.50
C VAL A 136 -14.71 0.50 -0.75
N ALA A 137 -15.55 1.02 -1.65
CA ALA A 137 -16.88 0.46 -1.94
C ALA A 137 -17.66 0.14 -0.64
N ASP A 138 -18.31 -1.02 -0.58
CA ASP A 138 -19.09 -1.48 0.58
C ASP A 138 -18.26 -2.27 1.63
N THR A 139 -16.92 -2.28 1.50
CA THR A 139 -16.03 -3.04 2.39
C THR A 139 -15.79 -2.35 3.75
N ALA A 140 -15.07 -3.01 4.66
CA ALA A 140 -14.60 -2.37 5.90
C ALA A 140 -13.24 -1.66 5.76
N VAL A 141 -12.68 -1.58 4.55
CA VAL A 141 -11.30 -1.16 4.30
C VAL A 141 -11.26 0.31 3.91
N ARG A 142 -10.27 1.05 4.44
CA ARG A 142 -10.05 2.47 4.11
C ARG A 142 -8.86 2.67 3.18
N ALA A 143 -9.04 3.53 2.18
CA ALA A 143 -7.94 3.99 1.34
C ALA A 143 -7.05 4.99 2.11
N VAL A 144 -5.72 4.86 1.97
CA VAL A 144 -4.71 5.71 2.60
C VAL A 144 -3.81 6.29 1.53
N ASP A 145 -3.67 7.61 1.51
CA ASP A 145 -2.82 8.29 0.54
C ASP A 145 -1.36 7.95 0.81
N THR A 146 -0.70 7.31 -0.16
CA THR A 146 0.70 6.92 -0.04
C THR A 146 1.46 7.13 -1.35
N PRO A 147 1.37 8.33 -1.98
CA PRO A 147 2.04 8.61 -3.23
C PRO A 147 3.57 8.53 -3.06
N GLY A 148 4.24 8.42 -4.19
CA GLY A 148 5.69 8.53 -4.27
C GLY A 148 6.33 7.39 -5.04
N HIS A 149 5.92 6.13 -4.84
CA HIS A 149 6.35 5.04 -5.72
C HIS A 149 5.74 5.17 -7.12
N ALA A 150 4.43 5.41 -7.15
CA ALA A 150 3.64 5.70 -8.34
C ALA A 150 2.67 6.86 -8.03
N PRO A 151 2.23 7.62 -9.05
CA PRO A 151 1.33 8.76 -8.85
C PRO A 151 -0.04 8.34 -8.31
N ASP A 152 -0.48 7.14 -8.68
CA ASP A 152 -1.76 6.55 -8.28
C ASP A 152 -1.68 5.70 -7.01
N HIS A 153 -0.51 5.65 -6.33
CA HIS A 153 -0.31 4.73 -5.21
C HIS A 153 -1.22 5.00 -4.01
N LEU A 154 -2.00 3.98 -3.63
CA LEU A 154 -2.81 3.87 -2.41
C LEU A 154 -2.34 2.70 -1.55
N ALA A 155 -2.53 2.84 -0.25
CA ALA A 155 -2.46 1.75 0.70
C ALA A 155 -3.85 1.50 1.29
N PHE A 156 -4.08 0.30 1.82
CA PHE A 156 -5.40 -0.11 2.31
C PHE A 156 -5.35 -0.51 3.78
N ALA A 157 -6.01 0.27 4.63
CA ALA A 157 -6.04 0.05 6.06
C ALA A 157 -7.25 -0.81 6.44
N ALA A 158 -6.99 -1.91 7.16
CA ALA A 158 -8.00 -2.80 7.70
C ALA A 158 -7.75 -3.00 9.21
N GLY A 159 -8.83 -3.17 9.97
CA GLY A 159 -8.79 -3.16 11.43
C GLY A 159 -8.50 -1.79 12.03
N GLY A 160 -9.03 -1.58 13.23
CA GLY A 160 -8.81 -0.34 13.98
C GLY A 160 -10.06 0.49 14.23
N ARG A 161 -9.90 1.39 15.20
CA ARG A 161 -10.88 1.90 16.18
C ARG A 161 -12.11 2.62 15.59
N ALA A 162 -13.20 1.87 15.41
CA ALA A 162 -14.50 2.44 15.75
C ALA A 162 -14.66 2.57 17.29
N ALA A 163 -14.14 1.62 18.09
CA ALA A 163 -14.24 1.68 19.56
C ALA A 163 -13.33 0.70 20.38
N GLY A 164 -12.15 0.24 19.92
CA GLY A 164 -11.42 -0.81 20.69
C GLY A 164 -9.94 -1.07 20.39
N PRO A 165 -9.26 -1.95 21.17
CA PRO A 165 -7.83 -2.28 21.06
C PRO A 165 -7.53 -3.27 19.93
N GLU A 166 -8.27 -3.22 18.83
CA GLU A 166 -8.08 -4.13 17.70
C GLU A 166 -6.78 -3.84 16.95
N ARG A 167 -6.15 -4.91 16.45
CA ARG A 167 -4.93 -4.81 15.64
C ARG A 167 -5.27 -4.18 14.29
N SER A 168 -4.60 -3.10 13.95
CA SER A 168 -4.71 -2.43 12.67
C SER A 168 -3.58 -2.85 11.74
N VAL A 169 -3.90 -3.16 10.50
CA VAL A 169 -2.94 -3.52 9.46
C VAL A 169 -3.05 -2.55 8.29
N LEU A 170 -1.94 -2.36 7.59
CA LEU A 170 -1.90 -1.59 6.35
C LEU A 170 -1.34 -2.45 5.23
N CYS A 171 -2.16 -2.75 4.23
CA CYS A 171 -1.68 -3.25 2.94
C CYS A 171 -1.01 -2.11 2.20
N CYS A 172 0.32 -2.07 2.30
CA CYS A 172 1.11 -0.92 1.91
C CYS A 172 1.65 -1.01 0.49
N GLY A 173 1.39 -2.11 -0.23
CA GLY A 173 1.89 -2.31 -1.59
C GLY A 173 3.39 -2.06 -1.65
N ASP A 174 3.78 -1.22 -2.60
CA ASP A 174 5.16 -0.84 -2.88
C ASP A 174 5.58 0.44 -2.16
N LEU A 175 4.96 0.76 -1.02
CA LEU A 175 5.47 1.79 -0.12
C LEU A 175 6.64 1.27 0.74
N ALA A 176 6.56 0.04 1.23
CA ALA A 176 7.52 -0.49 2.20
C ALA A 176 7.74 -2.00 2.01
N VAL A 177 8.96 -2.46 2.29
CA VAL A 177 9.35 -3.88 2.23
C VAL A 177 10.14 -4.25 3.48
N ALA A 178 10.09 -5.53 3.89
CA ALA A 178 10.79 -6.01 5.08
C ALA A 178 12.33 -5.95 4.91
N GLU A 179 12.81 -6.29 3.71
CA GLU A 179 14.23 -6.34 3.35
C GLU A 179 14.46 -5.58 2.04
N GLY A 180 15.67 -5.05 1.85
CA GLY A 180 15.98 -4.23 0.68
C GLY A 180 15.29 -2.86 0.70
N SER A 181 14.90 -2.36 -0.48
CA SER A 181 14.25 -1.06 -0.65
C SER A 181 13.31 -1.12 -1.86
N VAL A 182 12.31 -0.24 -1.92
CA VAL A 182 11.38 -0.11 -3.05
C VAL A 182 11.91 0.91 -4.04
N ALA A 183 11.94 0.62 -5.34
CA ALA A 183 12.31 1.62 -6.34
C ALA A 183 11.40 2.85 -6.26
N VAL A 184 11.98 4.06 -6.36
CA VAL A 184 11.22 5.31 -6.49
C VAL A 184 11.89 6.05 -7.62
N ALA A 185 11.38 5.87 -8.83
CA ALA A 185 12.09 6.19 -10.05
C ALA A 185 11.27 7.13 -10.94
N ALA A 186 11.88 8.23 -11.37
CA ALA A 186 11.30 9.13 -12.36
C ALA A 186 11.02 8.39 -13.68
N PRO A 187 9.98 8.78 -14.44
CA PRO A 187 9.13 9.95 -14.23
C PRO A 187 7.94 9.73 -13.28
N GLU A 188 7.68 8.49 -12.86
CA GLU A 188 6.49 8.19 -12.04
C GLU A 188 6.71 8.41 -10.55
N GLY A 189 7.95 8.18 -10.10
CA GLY A 189 8.31 8.26 -8.70
C GLY A 189 8.63 9.67 -8.22
N ASP A 190 8.11 10.03 -7.06
CA ASP A 190 8.38 11.28 -6.35
C ASP A 190 8.95 10.96 -4.96
N LEU A 191 10.23 11.30 -4.75
CA LEU A 191 10.92 11.01 -3.49
C LEU A 191 10.47 11.89 -2.32
N ALA A 192 10.01 13.12 -2.56
CA ALA A 192 9.50 13.97 -1.50
C ALA A 192 8.17 13.40 -0.99
N ALA A 193 7.28 13.03 -1.92
CA ALA A 193 6.02 12.37 -1.62
C ALA A 193 6.24 11.01 -0.92
N TYR A 194 7.17 10.19 -1.43
CA TYR A 194 7.48 8.88 -0.84
C TYR A 194 7.98 8.99 0.61
N LEU A 195 8.88 9.95 0.89
CA LEU A 195 9.37 10.20 2.25
C LEU A 195 8.24 10.66 3.17
N ALA A 196 7.38 11.57 2.72
CA ALA A 196 6.22 12.02 3.48
C ALA A 196 5.24 10.86 3.77
N SER A 197 5.00 9.98 2.79
CA SER A 197 4.19 8.78 2.95
C SER A 197 4.75 7.81 4.01
N LEU A 198 6.07 7.57 4.00
CA LEU A 198 6.72 6.74 5.01
C LEU A 198 6.66 7.36 6.41
N GLU A 199 6.77 8.68 6.53
CA GLU A 199 6.63 9.39 7.79
C GLU A 199 5.18 9.31 8.32
N GLY A 200 4.20 9.51 7.45
CA GLY A 200 2.78 9.37 7.78
C GLY A 200 2.44 7.97 8.30
N VAL A 201 2.90 6.92 7.61
CA VAL A 201 2.66 5.52 8.03
C VAL A 201 3.39 5.18 9.33
N ARG A 202 4.63 5.67 9.51
CA ARG A 202 5.38 5.51 10.78
C ARG A 202 4.60 6.10 11.96
N ASP A 203 4.02 7.28 11.76
CA ASP A 203 3.38 8.05 12.83
C ASP A 203 1.91 7.61 13.07
N ALA A 204 1.28 6.94 12.10
CA ALA A 204 -0.07 6.39 12.20
C ALA A 204 -0.19 5.21 13.18
N GLY A 205 0.92 4.51 13.47
CA GLY A 205 0.97 3.49 14.53
C GLY A 205 0.26 2.17 14.20
N TYR A 206 0.24 1.75 12.93
CA TYR A 206 -0.23 0.43 12.54
C TYR A 206 0.54 -0.70 13.24
N ASP A 207 -0.12 -1.83 13.50
CA ASP A 207 0.50 -2.99 14.15
C ASP A 207 1.36 -3.82 13.18
N ARG A 208 1.01 -3.80 11.88
CA ARG A 208 1.72 -4.56 10.84
C ARG A 208 1.53 -3.91 9.47
N LEU A 209 2.57 -3.96 8.64
CA LEU A 209 2.45 -3.66 7.20
C LEU A 209 2.44 -4.94 6.39
N LEU A 210 1.63 -4.95 5.33
CA LEU A 210 1.47 -6.04 4.38
C LEU A 210 1.97 -5.55 3.02
N PRO A 211 3.23 -5.85 2.66
CA PRO A 211 3.85 -5.31 1.46
C PRO A 211 3.41 -6.03 0.18
N GLY A 212 3.54 -5.35 -0.96
CA GLY A 212 3.35 -5.94 -2.29
C GLY A 212 4.32 -7.09 -2.55
N HIS A 213 5.52 -7.04 -1.97
CA HIS A 213 6.53 -8.10 -2.12
C HIS A 213 7.16 -8.51 -0.80
N GLY A 214 7.50 -9.80 -0.69
CA GLY A 214 8.18 -10.36 0.48
C GLY A 214 7.26 -10.57 1.71
N PRO A 215 7.85 -10.78 2.90
CA PRO A 215 7.10 -11.11 4.11
C PRO A 215 6.44 -9.88 4.76
N PRO A 216 5.39 -10.08 5.59
CA PRO A 216 4.82 -9.02 6.40
C PRO A 216 5.83 -8.35 7.34
N ILE A 217 5.56 -7.10 7.71
CA ILE A 217 6.42 -6.26 8.56
C ILE A 217 5.78 -6.08 9.93
N ASP A 218 6.35 -6.71 10.95
CA ASP A 218 5.84 -6.68 12.34
C ASP A 218 6.29 -5.45 13.16
N ASP A 219 7.29 -4.70 12.69
CA ASP A 219 7.68 -3.40 13.27
C ASP A 219 7.64 -2.32 12.18
N PRO A 220 6.44 -1.79 11.87
CA PRO A 220 6.26 -0.76 10.84
C PRO A 220 7.16 0.46 11.06
N ALA A 221 7.27 0.92 12.30
CA ALA A 221 8.03 2.12 12.63
C ALA A 221 9.53 1.93 12.37
N ALA A 222 10.10 0.76 12.69
CA ALA A 222 11.48 0.45 12.37
C ALA A 222 11.72 0.34 10.86
N ALA A 223 10.82 -0.32 10.12
CA ALA A 223 10.92 -0.44 8.67
C ALA A 223 10.88 0.92 7.97
N CYS A 224 9.92 1.78 8.33
CA CYS A 224 9.83 3.14 7.78
C CYS A 224 11.09 3.96 8.08
N ARG A 225 11.60 3.93 9.33
CA ARG A 225 12.86 4.63 9.68
C ARG A 225 14.05 4.14 8.84
N ARG A 226 14.15 2.82 8.62
CA ARG A 226 15.21 2.21 7.80
C ARG A 226 15.14 2.68 6.36
N LEU A 227 13.94 2.69 5.77
CA LEU A 227 13.73 3.12 4.38
C LEU A 227 13.97 4.62 4.22
N ILE A 228 13.51 5.46 5.16
CA ILE A 228 13.79 6.90 5.17
C ILE A 228 15.30 7.14 5.24
N ALA A 229 16.00 6.50 6.19
CA ALA A 229 17.45 6.64 6.32
C ALA A 229 18.17 6.21 5.03
N HIS A 230 17.78 5.09 4.43
CA HIS A 230 18.35 4.62 3.17
C HIS A 230 18.23 5.67 2.04
N ARG A 231 17.09 6.37 1.95
CA ARG A 231 16.89 7.43 0.96
C ARG A 231 17.70 8.68 1.25
N LEU A 232 17.79 9.09 2.50
CA LEU A 232 18.62 10.24 2.89
C LEU A 232 20.12 9.95 2.73
N ASP A 233 20.54 8.70 2.91
CA ASP A 233 21.90 8.25 2.65
C ASP A 233 22.21 8.37 1.15
N ARG A 234 21.34 7.82 0.30
CA ARG A 234 21.50 7.94 -1.15
C ARG A 234 21.48 9.39 -1.63
N GLU A 235 20.64 10.23 -1.05
CA GLU A 235 20.62 11.65 -1.37
C GLU A 235 21.98 12.32 -1.10
N ARG A 236 22.63 11.98 0.02
CA ARG A 236 23.98 12.48 0.33
C ARG A 236 25.00 12.00 -0.70
N ASP A 237 24.90 10.75 -1.14
CA ASP A 237 25.78 10.20 -2.18
C ASP A 237 25.58 10.91 -3.53
N VAL A 238 24.33 11.20 -3.91
CA VAL A 238 23.99 11.96 -5.12
C VAL A 238 24.60 13.36 -5.06
N ILE A 239 24.44 14.08 -3.96
CA ILE A 239 25.06 15.40 -3.77
C ILE A 239 26.58 15.30 -3.86
N ALA A 240 27.18 14.32 -3.19
CA ALA A 240 28.63 14.13 -3.22
C ALA A 240 29.16 13.84 -4.63
N ALA A 241 28.44 13.07 -5.44
CA ALA A 241 28.81 12.80 -6.83
C ALA A 241 28.72 14.08 -7.69
N ILE A 242 27.68 14.90 -7.50
CA ILE A 242 27.51 16.19 -8.19
C ILE A 242 28.64 17.16 -7.80
N ASP A 243 28.88 17.34 -6.51
CA ASP A 243 29.95 18.21 -5.98
C ASP A 243 31.35 17.71 -6.38
N GLY A 244 31.49 16.39 -6.58
CA GLY A 244 32.68 15.73 -7.10
C GLY A 244 32.91 15.95 -8.61
N GLY A 245 31.99 16.62 -9.31
CA GLY A 245 32.14 16.99 -10.71
C GLY A 245 31.44 16.07 -11.71
N ALA A 246 30.46 15.26 -11.28
CA ALA A 246 29.64 14.49 -12.20
C ALA A 246 29.01 15.41 -13.27
N ALA A 247 29.17 15.04 -14.54
CA ALA A 247 28.73 15.85 -15.67
C ALA A 247 27.29 15.55 -16.09
N ASP A 248 26.81 14.33 -15.83
CA ASP A 248 25.50 13.81 -16.25
C ASP A 248 24.96 12.80 -15.22
N VAL A 249 23.75 12.30 -15.46
CA VAL A 249 23.05 11.37 -14.56
C VAL A 249 23.79 10.04 -14.43
N ASP A 250 24.38 9.54 -15.51
CA ASP A 250 25.13 8.27 -15.48
C ASP A 250 26.36 8.36 -14.59
N ALA A 251 27.10 9.48 -14.65
CA ALA A 251 28.21 9.75 -13.75
C ALA A 251 27.75 9.87 -12.28
N VAL A 252 26.55 10.42 -12.03
CA VAL A 252 25.97 10.45 -10.68
C VAL A 252 25.60 9.04 -10.22
N VAL A 253 25.01 8.20 -11.07
CA VAL A 253 24.71 6.79 -10.76
C VAL A 253 26.00 6.05 -10.40
N ASP A 254 27.05 6.19 -11.20
CA ASP A 254 28.35 5.54 -10.96
C ASP A 254 29.00 6.00 -9.65
N GLY A 255 28.82 7.28 -9.27
CA GLY A 255 29.31 7.83 -8.00
C GLY A 255 28.45 7.48 -6.78
N ALA A 256 27.13 7.33 -6.95
CA ALA A 256 26.19 7.15 -5.86
C ALA A 256 25.89 5.69 -5.50
N TYR A 257 26.27 4.74 -6.36
CA TYR A 257 26.08 3.31 -6.12
C TYR A 257 27.43 2.60 -5.94
N GLU A 258 27.71 2.14 -4.71
CA GLU A 258 28.91 1.35 -4.41
C GLU A 258 28.85 -0.09 -4.97
N LYS A 259 27.65 -0.59 -5.28
CA LYS A 259 27.41 -1.96 -5.75
C LYS A 259 27.18 -1.98 -7.25
N ASP A 260 27.49 -3.12 -7.88
CA ASP A 260 27.14 -3.37 -9.27
C ASP A 260 25.62 -3.28 -9.45
N VAL A 261 25.19 -2.29 -10.21
CA VAL A 261 23.79 -2.05 -10.61
C VAL A 261 23.51 -2.42 -12.06
N SER A 262 24.42 -3.12 -12.73
CA SER A 262 24.28 -3.46 -14.16
C SER A 262 22.95 -4.14 -14.50
N GLY A 263 22.42 -4.98 -13.61
CA GLY A 263 21.12 -5.66 -13.79
C GLY A 263 19.87 -4.79 -13.55
N VAL A 264 20.02 -3.59 -12.98
CA VAL A 264 18.92 -2.68 -12.62
C VAL A 264 19.30 -1.21 -12.87
N ARG A 265 20.16 -0.95 -13.87
CA ARG A 265 20.77 0.37 -14.07
C ARG A 265 19.73 1.42 -14.46
N ASP A 266 18.72 1.03 -15.21
CA ASP A 266 17.57 1.87 -15.56
C ASP A 266 16.81 2.33 -14.31
N LEU A 267 16.49 1.44 -13.38
CA LEU A 267 15.86 1.78 -12.10
C LEU A 267 16.77 2.66 -11.24
N ALA A 268 18.08 2.37 -11.23
CA ALA A 268 19.05 3.18 -10.50
C ALA A 268 19.10 4.61 -11.05
N ARG A 269 19.11 4.75 -12.38
CA ARG A 269 19.10 6.04 -13.07
C ARG A 269 17.80 6.81 -12.82
N GLY A 270 16.64 6.16 -12.92
CA GLY A 270 15.36 6.78 -12.58
C GLY A 270 15.29 7.21 -11.10
N THR A 271 15.89 6.43 -10.19
CA THR A 271 15.98 6.80 -8.76
C THR A 271 16.87 8.03 -8.54
N VAL A 272 18.02 8.10 -9.24
CA VAL A 272 18.88 9.29 -9.20
C VAL A 272 18.17 10.50 -9.78
N ALA A 273 17.42 10.33 -10.87
CA ALA A 273 16.63 11.41 -11.45
C ALA A 273 15.58 11.95 -10.46
N ALA A 274 14.83 11.08 -9.77
CA ALA A 274 13.91 11.51 -8.72
C ALA A 274 14.62 12.25 -7.57
N HIS A 275 15.86 11.85 -7.22
CA HIS A 275 16.65 12.58 -6.22
C HIS A 275 17.04 13.96 -6.72
N VAL A 276 17.48 14.08 -7.97
CA VAL A 276 17.84 15.35 -8.60
C VAL A 276 16.62 16.28 -8.66
N GLU A 277 15.45 15.80 -9.09
CA GLU A 277 14.21 16.58 -9.13
C GLU A 277 13.85 17.14 -7.76
N LYS A 278 13.85 16.29 -6.72
CA LYS A 278 13.62 16.71 -5.33
C LYS A 278 14.64 17.76 -4.88
N LEU A 279 15.93 17.53 -5.12
CA LEU A 279 17.00 18.42 -4.67
C LEU A 279 16.97 19.78 -5.38
N VAL A 280 16.61 19.83 -6.67
CA VAL A 280 16.38 21.08 -7.40
C VAL A 280 15.17 21.82 -6.81
N ALA A 281 14.05 21.12 -6.60
CA ALA A 281 12.84 21.72 -6.01
C ALA A 281 13.10 22.31 -4.61
N GLU A 282 13.99 21.68 -3.83
CA GLU A 282 14.45 22.16 -2.52
C GLU A 282 15.52 23.27 -2.59
N GLY A 283 16.01 23.62 -3.79
CA GLY A 283 17.08 24.62 -3.98
C GLY A 283 18.45 24.18 -3.46
N ARG A 284 18.69 22.87 -3.36
CA ARG A 284 19.92 22.29 -2.83
C ARG A 284 20.97 22.00 -3.90
N ILE A 285 20.56 21.89 -5.15
CA ILE A 285 21.44 21.81 -6.33
C ILE A 285 20.93 22.76 -7.43
N ASP A 286 21.77 23.05 -8.42
CA ASP A 286 21.46 23.99 -9.51
C ASP A 286 20.36 23.47 -10.45
N GLU A 287 19.43 24.34 -10.84
CA GLU A 287 18.29 24.03 -11.73
C GLU A 287 18.72 23.50 -13.10
N ALA A 288 19.93 23.82 -13.56
CA ALA A 288 20.49 23.29 -14.80
C ALA A 288 20.56 21.75 -14.83
N TRP A 289 20.51 21.08 -13.67
CA TRP A 289 20.42 19.62 -13.61
C TRP A 289 19.13 19.06 -14.19
N LEU A 290 18.01 19.79 -14.18
CA LEU A 290 16.77 19.34 -14.84
C LEU A 290 16.96 19.20 -16.35
N GLY A 291 17.73 20.09 -16.98
CA GLY A 291 18.09 19.97 -18.39
C GLY A 291 18.90 18.70 -18.68
N ARG A 292 19.80 18.32 -17.75
CA ARG A 292 20.62 17.11 -17.87
C ARG A 292 19.82 15.82 -17.69
N LEU A 293 18.68 15.89 -17.00
CA LEU A 293 17.72 14.77 -16.96
C LEU A 293 17.04 14.59 -18.32
N ALA A 294 16.62 15.69 -18.97
CA ALA A 294 15.93 15.64 -20.26
C ALA A 294 16.82 15.22 -21.44
N ASP A 295 18.11 15.53 -21.38
CA ASP A 295 19.10 15.12 -22.39
C ASP A 295 19.48 13.63 -22.27
N GLY A 296 19.24 13.04 -21.09
CA GLY A 296 19.32 11.61 -20.88
C GLY A 296 17.98 10.98 -21.17
N ASP A 297 17.80 10.40 -22.36
CA ASP A 297 16.61 9.62 -22.73
C ASP A 297 16.33 8.53 -21.67
N PHE A 298 15.15 8.50 -21.05
CA PHE A 298 14.72 7.46 -20.08
C PHE A 298 14.16 6.21 -20.78
N GLY A 299 14.46 6.05 -22.07
CA GLY A 299 14.00 4.95 -22.92
C GLY A 299 14.57 3.58 -22.58
#